data_AF-A0A3S1E3B3-F1
#
_entry.id   AF-A0A3S1E3B3-F1
#
_cell.length_a   1.000
_cell.length_b   1.000
_cell.length_c   1.000
_cell.angle_alpha   90.00
_cell.angle_beta   90.00
_cell.angle_gamma   90.00
#
_symmetry.space_group_name_H-M   'P 1'
#
loop_
_entity.id
_entity.type
_entity.pdbx_description
1 polymer ?
#
loop_
_entity_poly.entity_id
_entity_poly.type
_entity_poly.pdbx_seq_one_letter_code
_entity_poly.pdbx_strand_id
1 'polypeptide(L)' 'MDAADGIRARRILFSLGQPSGDMLVALDALDRFERAIVECDDPSTIEMRRRNCLVILDRLAAKGLPRAS' A
#
# COMPACT_ATOMS: atom_id res chain seq x y z
N MET A 1 7.46 -17.56 -3.38
CA MET A 1 7.71 -16.19 -3.89
C MET A 1 8.16 -15.36 -2.70
N ASP A 2 9.26 -14.62 -2.83
CA ASP A 2 9.71 -13.68 -1.81
C ASP A 2 8.76 -12.48 -1.79
N ALA A 3 8.36 -12.01 -0.62
CA ALA A 3 7.54 -10.81 -0.48
C ALA A 3 8.24 -9.57 -1.08
N ALA A 4 9.58 -9.53 -1.05
CA ALA A 4 10.37 -8.51 -1.74
C ALA A 4 10.16 -8.51 -3.27
N ASP A 5 9.89 -9.68 -3.85
CA ASP A 5 9.55 -9.79 -5.28
C ASP A 5 8.14 -9.29 -5.57
N GLY A 6 7.18 -9.51 -4.66
CA GLY A 6 5.84 -8.95 -4.75
C GLY A 6 5.82 -7.42 -4.71
N ILE A 7 6.63 -6.83 -3.84
CA ILE A 7 6.87 -5.38 -3.76
C ILE A 7 7.45 -4.84 -5.07
N ARG A 8 8.53 -5.46 -5.58
CA ARG A 8 9.15 -5.06 -6.84
C ARG A 8 8.18 -5.18 -8.02
N ALA A 9 7.41 -6.26 -8.10
CA ALA A 9 6.46 -6.49 -9.18
C ALA A 9 5.38 -5.41 -9.23
N ARG A 10 4.76 -5.04 -8.09
CA ARG A 10 3.77 -3.95 -8.05
C ARG A 10 4.39 -2.62 -8.45
N ARG A 11 5.57 -2.28 -7.93
CA ARG A 11 6.24 -1.02 -8.28
C ARG A 11 6.52 -0.92 -9.79
N ILE A 12 6.94 -2.01 -10.43
CA ILE A 12 7.13 -2.08 -11.89
C ILE A 12 5.80 -1.90 -12.61
N LEU A 13 4.75 -2.62 -12.19
CA LEU A 13 3.42 -2.58 -12.81
C LEU A 13 2.83 -1.15 -12.80
N PHE A 14 3.00 -0.42 -11.70
CA PHE A 14 2.53 0.96 -11.57
C PHE A 14 3.49 2.02 -12.13
N SER A 15 4.73 1.66 -12.48
CA SER A 15 5.64 2.55 -13.21
C SER A 15 5.39 2.55 -14.73
N LEU A 16 4.68 1.54 -15.25
CA LEU A 16 4.32 1.41 -16.67
C LEU A 16 3.13 2.28 -17.10
N GLY A 17 2.43 2.91 -16.15
CA GLY A 17 1.43 3.95 -16.37
C GLY A 17 1.76 5.20 -15.56
N GLN A 18 0.94 6.24 -15.65
CA GLN A 18 1.05 7.42 -14.78
C GLN A 18 0.04 7.29 -13.63
N PRO A 19 0.39 6.59 -12.53
CA PRO A 19 -0.51 6.38 -11.41
C PRO A 19 -0.84 7.72 -10.77
N SER A 20 -2.06 7.84 -10.24
CA SER A 20 -2.42 9.02 -9.46
C SER A 20 -1.53 9.12 -8.22
N GLY A 21 -1.29 10.35 -7.74
CA GLY A 21 -0.51 10.55 -6.51
C GLY A 21 -1.08 9.77 -5.32
N ASP A 22 -2.40 9.63 -5.23
CA ASP A 22 -3.06 8.83 -4.19
C ASP A 22 -2.75 7.33 -4.32
N MET A 23 -2.66 6.80 -5.53
CA MET A 23 -2.29 5.41 -5.78
C MET A 23 -0.83 5.14 -5.39
N LEU A 24 0.08 6.08 -5.66
CA LEU A 24 1.47 5.98 -5.21
C LEU A 24 1.58 5.96 -3.68
N VAL A 25 0.81 6.80 -2.98
CA VAL A 25 0.78 6.83 -1.51
C VAL A 25 0.22 5.53 -0.93
N ALA A 26 -0.79 4.93 -1.55
CA ALA A 26 -1.34 3.64 -1.14
C ALA A 26 -0.33 2.49 -1.30
N LEU A 27 0.40 2.45 -2.42
CA LEU A 27 1.42 1.45 -2.67
C LEU A 27 2.59 1.58 -1.69
N ASP A 28 3.05 2.79 -1.44
CA ASP A 28 4.12 3.07 -0.47
C ASP A 28 3.71 2.69 0.98
N ALA A 29 2.43 2.81 1.33
CA ALA A 29 1.91 2.35 2.62
C ALA A 29 1.86 0.81 2.72
N LEU A 30 1.43 0.13 1.65
CA LEU A 30 1.43 -1.33 1.54
C LEU A 30 2.85 -1.89 1.63
N ASP A 31 3.79 -1.32 0.89
CA ASP A 31 5.19 -1.76 0.87
C ASP A 31 5.81 -1.67 2.27
N ARG A 32 5.53 -0.59 3.03
CA ARG A 32 6.04 -0.47 4.41
C ARG A 32 5.41 -1.46 5.37
N PHE A 33 4.14 -1.82 5.20
CA PHE A 33 3.48 -2.82 6.03
C PHE A 33 4.02 -4.22 5.76
N GLU A 34 4.12 -4.59 4.49
CA GLU A 34 4.67 -5.90 4.11
C GLU A 34 6.13 -6.05 4.52
N ARG A 35 6.93 -4.99 4.36
CA ARG A 35 8.31 -4.97 4.83
C ARG A 35 8.41 -5.22 6.34
N ALA A 36 7.55 -4.60 7.14
CA ALA A 36 7.52 -4.83 8.60
C ALA A 36 7.22 -6.29 8.96
N ILE A 37 6.37 -6.98 8.18
CA ILE A 37 6.11 -8.41 8.37
C ILE A 37 7.36 -9.25 8.03
N VAL A 38 7.98 -8.96 6.89
CA VAL A 38 9.12 -9.73 6.36
C VAL A 38 10.38 -9.54 7.22
N GLU A 39 10.61 -8.32 7.69
CA GLU A 39 11.74 -7.98 8.56
C GLU A 39 11.50 -8.36 10.02
N CYS A 40 10.35 -8.99 10.34
CA CYS A 40 9.95 -9.42 11.67
C CYS A 40 10.01 -8.28 12.71
N ASP A 41 9.51 -7.10 12.33
CA ASP A 41 9.36 -5.97 13.24
C ASP A 41 8.47 -6.35 14.45
N ASP A 42 8.56 -5.54 15.51
CA ASP A 42 7.71 -5.70 16.68
C ASP A 42 6.21 -5.74 16.30
N PRO A 43 5.39 -6.57 16.98
CA PRO A 43 3.96 -6.66 16.70
C PRO A 43 3.22 -5.31 16.72
N SER A 44 3.67 -4.37 17.57
CA SER A 44 3.14 -3.01 17.65
C SER A 44 3.43 -2.20 16.38
N THR A 45 4.62 -2.32 15.82
CA THR A 45 5.04 -1.68 14.57
C THR A 45 4.25 -2.24 13.39
N ILE A 46 4.10 -3.56 13.32
CA ILE A 46 3.28 -4.23 12.30
C ILE A 46 1.84 -3.73 12.35
N GLU A 47 1.24 -3.67 13.54
CA GLU A 47 -0.15 -3.20 13.73
C GLU A 47 -0.31 -1.71 13.39
N MET A 48 0.65 -0.86 13.77
CA MET A 48 0.67 0.55 13.39
C MET A 48 0.71 0.72 11.87
N ARG A 49 1.60 -0.01 11.18
CA ARG A 49 1.73 0.01 9.72
C ARG A 49 0.46 -0.50 9.03
N ARG A 50 -0.15 -1.56 9.57
CA ARG A 50 -1.43 -2.10 9.09
C ARG A 50 -2.54 -1.05 9.14
N ARG A 51 -2.71 -0.37 10.28
CA ARG A 51 -3.73 0.68 10.45
C ARG A 51 -3.50 1.85 9.50
N ASN A 52 -2.26 2.31 9.36
CA ASN A 52 -1.93 3.39 8.43
C ASN A 52 -2.25 3.00 6.98
N CYS A 53 -1.91 1.78 6.58
CA CYS A 53 -2.26 1.24 5.27
C CYS A 53 -3.77 1.24 5.02
N LEU A 54 -4.57 0.77 5.98
CA LEU A 54 -6.03 0.76 5.85
C LEU A 54 -6.62 2.16 5.68
N VAL A 55 -6.17 3.15 6.46
CA VAL A 55 -6.65 4.54 6.34
C VAL A 55 -6.37 5.12 4.94
N ILE A 56 -5.20 4.82 4.38
CA ILE A 56 -4.82 5.31 3.05
C ILE A 56 -5.63 4.61 1.95
N LEU A 57 -5.86 3.30 2.07
CA LEU A 57 -6.70 2.54 1.15
C LEU A 57 -8.16 3.00 1.18
N ASP A 58 -8.72 3.27 2.37
CA ASP A 58 -10.08 3.81 2.51
C ASP A 58 -10.22 5.17 1.83
N ARG A 59 -9.22 6.06 1.99
CA ARG A 59 -9.18 7.35 1.30
C ARG A 59 -9.11 7.19 -0.21
N LEU A 60 -8.31 6.25 -0.71
CA LEU A 60 -8.22 5.97 -2.14
C LEU A 60 -9.55 5.44 -2.69
N ALA A 61 -10.19 4.52 -1.97
CA ALA A 61 -11.49 3.97 -2.34
C ALA A 61 -12.59 5.04 -2.35
N ALA A 62 -12.62 5.92 -1.35
CA ALA A 62 -13.56 7.03 -1.28
C ALA A 62 -13.39 8.05 -2.41
N LYS A 63 -12.17 8.20 -2.95
CA LYS A 63 -11.89 9.06 -4.12
C LYS A 63 -12.21 8.38 -5.45
N GLY A 64 -12.18 7.06 -5.51
CA GLY A 64 -12.49 6.26 -6.70
C GLY A 64 -13.98 5.95 -6.88
N LEU A 65 -14.80 6.11 -5.83
CA LEU A 65 -16.25 5.91 -5.92
C LEU A 65 -16.91 7.15 -6.57
N PRO A 66 -17.58 7.05 -7.73
CA PRO A 66 -18.49 8.11 -8.14
C PRO A 66 -19.56 8.22 -7.06
N ARG A 67 -19.77 9.44 -6.53
CA ARG A 67 -20.86 9.70 -5.58
C ARG A 67 -22.15 9.29 -6.30
N ALA A 68 -22.78 8.21 -5.85
CA ALA A 68 -24.12 7.86 -6.28
C ALA A 68 -25.00 9.08 -6.04
N SER A 69 -25.47 9.67 -7.14
CA SER A 69 -26.42 10.79 -7.16
C SER A 69 -27.83 10.22 -7.07
#